data_AF-A0A9E1Y1G6-F1
#
_entry.id   AF-A0A9E1Y1G6-F1
#
_cell.length_a   1.000
_cell.length_b   1.000
_cell.length_c   1.000
_cell.angle_alpha   90.00
_cell.angle_beta   90.00
_cell.angle_gamma   90.00
#
_symmetry.space_group_name_H-M   'P 1'
#
loop_
_entity.id
_entity.type
_entity.pdbx_description
1 polymer ?
#
loop_
_entity_poly.entity_id
_entity_poly.type
_entity_poly.pdbx_seq_one_letter_code
_entity_poly.pdbx_strand_id
1 'polypeptide(L)'
;AALVRQKGINFIGPKVMSMETMGNKSNAISTTMSINVPVVPGSHGIIDSSEKALEVAERVGYPILLKAVHGGGGKGIVKVARPEQLHQQFHQVTAEAKSAFGNGDIYIEKCVTSLRHIEAQILRDRFGHTRVIGLRDCSVQRNNQKLLEESGSTLLSEQLRSEVFACAAKIAEAVDYIGAGTVEFIYDVPSDAIYFMEMNTRLQVEHPVTEAVTGIDIVKQQFLIASGESVEHLTASETGYGLEVRVNAERCVIDGDGEVTFMPTPGKITKYHLPARDDVDLISMVDEGKTVSPFYDSLIIQIIIHGENRIDAIDRMRSYLETVVIEGVSTNISLVKRILSDEVFREGDYDTTYLPKFLNRIDVPALIDEIDEASGSRGDVVDLDSLRIEGSQELRVLSPSTGVFYRTPSPSEPEYVNVGSEVEVDEVLCVLEAMKMFAPFRLTSCAGASGALYPAGQRYRINRINVSNGQQVNEGDLLFVIEPLAAEPGP
;
A
#
# COMPACT_ATOMS: atom_id res chain seq x y z
N ALA A 1 -12.74 -21.85 -1.23
CA ALA A 1 -13.83 -22.08 -2.21
C ALA A 1 -14.11 -23.57 -2.48
N ALA A 2 -13.12 -24.37 -2.88
CA ALA A 2 -13.32 -25.80 -3.22
C ALA A 2 -14.01 -26.59 -2.09
N LEU A 3 -13.47 -26.49 -0.86
CA LEU A 3 -14.05 -27.13 0.32
C LEU A 3 -15.51 -26.71 0.58
N VAL A 4 -15.81 -25.42 0.48
CA VAL A 4 -17.17 -24.86 0.69
C VAL A 4 -18.17 -25.51 -0.28
N ARG A 5 -17.82 -25.53 -1.58
CA ARG A 5 -18.68 -26.14 -2.61
C ARG A 5 -18.82 -27.66 -2.45
N GLN A 6 -17.75 -28.36 -2.07
CA GLN A 6 -17.80 -29.82 -1.82
C GLN A 6 -18.76 -30.16 -0.67
N LYS A 7 -18.97 -29.25 0.28
CA LYS A 7 -19.93 -29.40 1.38
C LYS A 7 -21.36 -28.99 1.00
N GLY A 8 -21.63 -28.68 -0.27
CA GLY A 8 -22.94 -28.22 -0.72
C GLY A 8 -23.30 -26.80 -0.26
N ILE A 9 -22.31 -26.02 0.19
CA ILE A 9 -22.49 -24.63 0.59
C ILE A 9 -22.20 -23.74 -0.61
N ASN A 10 -23.06 -22.75 -0.84
CA ASN A 10 -22.85 -21.79 -1.92
C ASN A 10 -21.69 -20.85 -1.55
N PHE A 11 -20.67 -20.79 -2.41
CA PHE A 11 -19.57 -19.85 -2.26
C PHE A 11 -19.88 -18.60 -3.08
N ILE A 12 -20.03 -17.45 -2.40
CA ILE A 12 -20.30 -16.15 -3.03
C ILE A 12 -18.99 -15.66 -3.65
N GLY A 13 -18.80 -16.00 -4.92
CA GLY A 13 -17.59 -15.66 -5.67
C GLY A 13 -17.33 -16.63 -6.82
N PRO A 14 -16.22 -16.43 -7.55
CA PRO A 14 -15.94 -17.12 -8.81
C PRO A 14 -15.66 -18.61 -8.66
N LYS A 15 -15.59 -19.31 -9.80
CA LYS A 15 -15.21 -20.73 -9.86
C LYS A 15 -13.78 -20.92 -9.34
N VAL A 16 -13.50 -22.09 -8.77
CA VAL A 16 -12.15 -22.43 -8.25
C VAL A 16 -11.11 -22.29 -9.35
N MET A 17 -11.39 -22.84 -10.52
CA MET A 17 -10.53 -22.72 -11.70
C MET A 17 -10.24 -21.26 -12.07
N SER A 18 -11.25 -20.37 -12.06
CA SER A 18 -11.03 -18.95 -12.38
C SER A 18 -10.10 -18.27 -11.37
N MET A 19 -10.23 -18.61 -10.07
CA MET A 19 -9.33 -18.11 -9.03
C MET A 19 -7.91 -18.66 -9.17
N GLU A 20 -7.76 -19.94 -9.52
CA GLU A 20 -6.44 -20.57 -9.71
C GLU A 20 -5.72 -20.02 -10.95
N THR A 21 -6.45 -19.82 -12.06
CA THR A 21 -5.90 -19.23 -13.28
C THR A 21 -5.44 -17.79 -13.05
N MET A 22 -6.30 -16.96 -12.43
CA MET A 22 -6.00 -15.54 -12.26
C MET A 22 -5.15 -15.22 -11.04
N GLY A 23 -5.15 -16.09 -10.02
CA GLY A 23 -4.28 -15.94 -8.85
C GLY A 23 -2.82 -16.31 -9.11
N ASN A 24 -2.52 -17.00 -10.22
CA ASN A 24 -1.15 -17.25 -10.68
C ASN A 24 -0.79 -16.27 -11.80
N LYS A 25 0.17 -15.37 -11.53
CA LYS A 25 0.57 -14.32 -12.47
C LYS A 25 0.96 -14.84 -13.85
N SER A 26 1.70 -15.95 -13.94
CA SER A 26 2.12 -16.52 -15.23
C SER A 26 0.94 -17.09 -16.01
N ASN A 27 0.00 -17.77 -15.34
CA ASN A 27 -1.21 -18.28 -15.97
C ASN A 27 -2.14 -17.15 -16.41
N ALA A 28 -2.30 -16.11 -15.57
CA ALA A 28 -3.09 -14.92 -15.89
C ALA A 28 -2.53 -14.24 -17.15
N ILE A 29 -1.23 -13.94 -17.18
CA ILE A 29 -0.57 -13.32 -18.34
C ILE A 29 -0.72 -14.18 -19.59
N SER A 30 -0.45 -15.49 -19.50
CA SER A 30 -0.56 -16.41 -20.65
C SER A 30 -1.99 -16.49 -21.19
N THR A 31 -2.98 -16.53 -20.29
CA THR A 31 -4.41 -16.56 -20.65
C THR A 31 -4.81 -15.26 -21.34
N THR A 32 -4.44 -14.12 -20.77
CA THR A 32 -4.70 -12.78 -21.31
C THR A 32 -4.05 -12.57 -22.69
N MET A 33 -2.81 -13.03 -22.87
CA MET A 33 -2.14 -12.98 -24.17
C MET A 33 -2.85 -13.86 -25.22
N SER A 34 -3.37 -15.03 -24.84
CA SER A 34 -4.07 -15.94 -25.76
C SER A 34 -5.34 -15.34 -26.38
N ILE A 35 -5.93 -14.33 -25.71
CA ILE A 35 -7.12 -13.60 -26.17
C ILE A 35 -6.79 -12.21 -26.72
N ASN A 36 -5.51 -11.94 -27.02
CA ASN A 36 -5.00 -10.69 -27.57
C ASN A 36 -5.33 -9.46 -26.71
N VAL A 37 -5.36 -9.62 -25.38
CA VAL A 37 -5.39 -8.46 -24.47
C VAL A 37 -3.94 -8.06 -24.19
N PRO A 38 -3.58 -6.76 -24.34
CA PRO A 38 -2.22 -6.29 -24.11
C PRO A 38 -1.74 -6.60 -22.68
N VAL A 39 -0.50 -7.04 -22.57
CA VAL A 39 0.22 -7.20 -21.30
C VAL A 39 1.51 -6.38 -21.37
N VAL A 40 2.17 -6.13 -20.22
CA VAL A 40 3.43 -5.39 -20.22
C VAL A 40 4.42 -6.10 -21.17
N PRO A 41 4.94 -5.41 -22.20
CA PRO A 41 5.80 -6.04 -23.17
C PRO A 41 7.09 -6.56 -22.53
N GLY A 42 7.53 -7.73 -22.94
CA GLY A 42 8.76 -8.32 -22.43
C GLY A 42 9.27 -9.48 -23.28
N SER A 43 10.21 -10.24 -22.72
CA SER A 43 10.71 -11.47 -23.33
C SER A 43 9.75 -12.66 -23.18
N HIS A 44 8.82 -12.60 -22.22
CA HIS A 44 7.88 -13.68 -21.90
C HIS A 44 8.59 -15.04 -21.69
N GLY A 45 9.79 -14.98 -21.11
CA GLY A 45 10.70 -16.12 -20.96
C GLY A 45 12.13 -15.66 -20.71
N ILE A 46 13.01 -16.61 -20.46
CA ILE A 46 14.44 -16.36 -20.21
C ILE A 46 15.14 -16.00 -21.52
N ILE A 47 16.09 -15.09 -21.42
CA ILE A 47 16.98 -14.68 -22.51
C ILE A 47 18.38 -15.21 -22.22
N ASP A 48 18.94 -15.98 -23.15
CA ASP A 48 20.21 -16.69 -23.01
C ASP A 48 21.42 -15.94 -23.63
N SER A 49 21.19 -14.82 -24.32
CA SER A 49 22.21 -14.11 -25.09
C SER A 49 21.90 -12.62 -25.22
N SER A 50 22.94 -11.81 -25.35
CA SER A 50 22.81 -10.35 -25.49
C SER A 50 22.16 -9.95 -26.81
N GLU A 51 22.31 -10.78 -27.85
CA GLU A 51 21.73 -10.61 -29.17
C GLU A 51 20.21 -10.77 -29.13
N LYS A 52 19.71 -11.84 -28.49
CA LYS A 52 18.27 -12.00 -28.24
C LYS A 52 17.73 -10.90 -27.33
N ALA A 53 18.52 -10.44 -26.35
CA ALA A 53 18.15 -9.32 -25.51
C ALA A 53 17.91 -8.06 -26.36
N LEU A 54 18.77 -7.82 -27.36
CA LEU A 54 18.63 -6.68 -28.27
C LEU A 54 17.37 -6.77 -29.13
N GLU A 55 17.10 -7.94 -29.73
CA GLU A 55 15.87 -8.17 -30.52
C GLU A 55 14.61 -7.92 -29.69
N VAL A 56 14.58 -8.42 -28.45
CA VAL A 56 13.45 -8.18 -27.54
C VAL A 56 13.37 -6.70 -27.15
N ALA A 57 14.49 -6.05 -26.83
CA ALA A 57 14.52 -4.65 -26.44
C ALA A 57 14.05 -3.70 -27.55
N GLU A 58 14.41 -3.98 -28.81
CA GLU A 58 13.94 -3.23 -29.98
C GLU A 58 12.43 -3.36 -30.17
N ARG A 59 11.86 -4.55 -29.94
CA ARG A 59 10.41 -4.79 -29.98
C ARG A 59 9.67 -4.13 -28.82
N VAL A 60 10.24 -4.18 -27.62
CA VAL A 60 9.63 -3.65 -26.38
C VAL A 60 9.70 -2.12 -26.34
N GLY A 61 10.78 -1.54 -26.85
CA GLY A 61 11.07 -0.11 -26.77
C GLY A 61 11.74 0.27 -25.45
N TYR A 62 12.72 1.18 -25.52
CA TYR A 62 13.44 1.69 -24.34
C TYR A 62 12.63 2.78 -23.63
N PRO A 63 12.79 2.96 -22.30
CA PRO A 63 13.66 2.18 -21.42
C PRO A 63 13.11 0.77 -21.11
N ILE A 64 14.00 -0.19 -20.87
CA ILE A 64 13.65 -1.55 -20.44
C ILE A 64 14.27 -1.89 -19.08
N LEU A 65 13.73 -2.90 -18.43
CA LEU A 65 14.30 -3.52 -17.24
C LEU A 65 14.85 -4.90 -17.59
N LEU A 66 16.11 -5.12 -17.24
CA LEU A 66 16.70 -6.46 -17.13
C LEU A 66 16.45 -6.97 -15.72
N LYS A 67 15.83 -8.15 -15.59
CA LYS A 67 15.51 -8.76 -14.30
C LYS A 67 16.04 -10.18 -14.21
N ALA A 68 16.73 -10.51 -13.13
CA ALA A 68 17.11 -11.87 -12.80
C ALA A 68 15.89 -12.68 -12.33
N VAL A 69 15.75 -13.94 -12.76
CA VAL A 69 14.61 -14.81 -12.41
C VAL A 69 14.50 -15.04 -10.88
N HIS A 70 15.64 -15.06 -10.18
CA HIS A 70 15.70 -15.31 -8.73
C HIS A 70 16.14 -14.07 -7.92
N GLY A 71 16.06 -12.86 -8.49
CA GLY A 71 16.45 -11.63 -7.81
C GLY A 71 15.40 -11.15 -6.80
N GLY A 72 15.81 -10.90 -5.56
CA GLY A 72 15.01 -10.30 -4.49
C GLY A 72 15.72 -9.11 -3.82
N GLY A 73 14.95 -8.15 -3.29
CA GLY A 73 15.50 -6.99 -2.55
C GLY A 73 16.21 -5.94 -3.41
N GLY A 74 15.80 -5.76 -4.68
CA GLY A 74 16.37 -4.79 -5.61
C GLY A 74 17.67 -5.21 -6.30
N LYS A 75 18.27 -6.35 -5.90
CA LYS A 75 19.46 -6.93 -6.54
C LYS A 75 19.07 -7.67 -7.83
N GLY A 76 19.83 -7.48 -8.90
CA GLY A 76 19.55 -8.10 -10.21
C GLY A 76 18.43 -7.44 -11.03
N ILE A 77 18.09 -6.17 -10.76
CA ILE A 77 17.20 -5.36 -11.60
C ILE A 77 17.98 -4.16 -12.13
N VAL A 78 18.16 -4.06 -13.45
CA VAL A 78 18.89 -2.96 -14.08
C VAL A 78 18.03 -2.29 -15.14
N LYS A 79 17.92 -0.97 -15.05
CA LYS A 79 17.30 -0.14 -16.08
C LYS A 79 18.29 0.11 -17.21
N VAL A 80 17.91 -0.30 -18.41
CA VAL A 80 18.61 0.01 -19.65
C VAL A 80 17.85 1.14 -20.33
N ALA A 81 18.45 2.32 -20.40
CA ALA A 81 17.80 3.50 -20.96
C ALA A 81 18.01 3.65 -22.47
N ARG A 82 19.12 3.09 -22.99
CA ARG A 82 19.50 3.21 -24.40
C ARG A 82 20.15 1.93 -24.93
N PRO A 83 20.08 1.66 -26.25
CA PRO A 83 20.62 0.44 -26.84
C PRO A 83 22.10 0.19 -26.56
N GLU A 84 22.92 1.25 -26.50
CA GLU A 84 24.37 1.12 -26.32
C GLU A 84 24.76 0.56 -24.95
N GLN A 85 23.84 0.64 -23.97
CA GLN A 85 24.05 0.14 -22.61
C GLN A 85 23.73 -1.36 -22.49
N LEU A 86 22.92 -1.91 -23.41
CA LEU A 86 22.31 -3.21 -23.23
C LEU A 86 23.32 -4.34 -23.11
N HIS A 87 24.31 -4.39 -24.01
CA HIS A 87 25.28 -5.49 -24.04
C HIS A 87 26.08 -5.57 -22.74
N GLN A 88 26.62 -4.43 -22.28
CA GLN A 88 27.38 -4.37 -21.03
C GLN A 88 26.49 -4.70 -19.82
N GLN A 89 25.30 -4.11 -19.73
CA GLN A 89 24.40 -4.30 -18.60
C GLN A 89 23.86 -5.74 -18.53
N PHE A 90 23.59 -6.38 -19.68
CA PHE A 90 23.19 -7.79 -19.74
C PHE A 90 24.23 -8.69 -19.08
N HIS A 91 25.50 -8.60 -19.51
CA HIS A 91 26.58 -9.41 -18.94
C HIS A 91 26.82 -9.12 -17.46
N GLN A 92 26.72 -7.86 -17.05
CA GLN A 92 26.84 -7.47 -15.64
C GLN A 92 25.75 -8.13 -14.79
N VAL A 93 24.48 -8.00 -15.20
CA VAL A 93 23.35 -8.61 -14.48
C VAL A 93 23.45 -10.12 -14.46
N THR A 94 23.89 -10.76 -15.56
CA THR A 94 24.01 -12.22 -15.62
C THR A 94 25.06 -12.72 -14.64
N ALA A 95 26.22 -12.03 -14.58
CA ALA A 95 27.29 -12.37 -13.67
C ALA A 95 26.88 -12.15 -12.20
N GLU A 96 26.21 -11.03 -11.91
CA GLU A 96 25.68 -10.73 -10.57
C GLU A 96 24.65 -11.77 -10.13
N ALA A 97 23.67 -12.08 -10.99
CA ALA A 97 22.63 -13.06 -10.71
C ALA A 97 23.23 -14.45 -10.45
N LYS A 98 24.18 -14.87 -11.29
CA LYS A 98 24.88 -16.16 -11.12
C LYS A 98 25.69 -16.19 -9.82
N SER A 99 26.35 -15.09 -9.45
CA SER A 99 27.14 -15.01 -8.22
C SER A 99 26.27 -14.97 -6.97
N ALA A 100 25.15 -14.25 -7.01
CA ALA A 100 24.29 -14.04 -5.85
C ALA A 100 23.31 -15.20 -5.62
N PHE A 101 22.80 -15.81 -6.70
CA PHE A 101 21.68 -16.76 -6.64
C PHE A 101 21.99 -18.12 -7.29
N GLY A 102 23.21 -18.31 -7.82
CA GLY A 102 23.60 -19.55 -8.50
C GLY A 102 22.95 -19.75 -9.87
N ASN A 103 22.07 -18.84 -10.30
CA ASN A 103 21.37 -18.86 -11.57
C ASN A 103 21.52 -17.50 -12.28
N GLY A 104 21.99 -17.53 -13.54
CA GLY A 104 22.20 -16.34 -14.38
C GLY A 104 21.03 -16.01 -15.30
N ASP A 105 19.88 -16.68 -15.16
CA ASP A 105 18.72 -16.47 -16.02
C ASP A 105 18.15 -15.06 -15.86
N ILE A 106 18.00 -14.37 -17.00
CA ILE A 106 17.47 -13.00 -17.09
C ILE A 106 16.27 -12.98 -18.01
N TYR A 107 15.33 -12.08 -17.74
CA TYR A 107 14.25 -11.71 -18.65
C TYR A 107 14.16 -10.19 -18.79
N ILE A 108 13.48 -9.72 -19.85
CA ILE A 108 13.27 -8.31 -20.15
C ILE A 108 11.79 -7.96 -19.94
N GLU A 109 11.54 -6.80 -19.34
CA GLU A 109 10.23 -6.15 -19.31
C GLU A 109 10.37 -4.67 -19.70
N LYS A 110 9.29 -4.08 -20.22
CA LYS A 110 9.22 -2.63 -20.40
C LYS A 110 9.39 -1.91 -19.06
N CYS A 111 10.20 -0.84 -19.04
CA CYS A 111 10.31 0.02 -17.87
C CYS A 111 9.21 1.10 -17.94
N VAL A 112 8.06 0.81 -17.33
CA VAL A 112 6.99 1.81 -17.19
C VAL A 112 7.41 2.83 -16.14
N THR A 113 7.74 4.04 -16.58
CA THR A 113 8.26 5.11 -15.70
C THR A 113 7.19 6.01 -15.12
N SER A 114 6.04 6.11 -15.79
CA SER A 114 4.89 6.90 -15.37
C SER A 114 3.64 6.06 -15.63
N LEU A 115 2.97 5.71 -14.54
CA LEU A 115 1.93 4.70 -14.47
C LEU A 115 0.67 5.34 -13.88
N ARG A 116 -0.44 5.20 -14.58
CA ARG A 116 -1.78 5.30 -13.98
C ARG A 116 -2.28 3.90 -13.67
N HIS A 117 -2.68 3.66 -12.43
CA HIS A 117 -3.32 2.42 -12.01
C HIS A 117 -4.81 2.54 -12.34
N ILE A 118 -5.23 1.90 -13.43
CA ILE A 118 -6.60 1.92 -13.91
C ILE A 118 -7.23 0.57 -13.68
N GLU A 119 -8.48 0.53 -13.24
CA GLU A 119 -9.17 -0.75 -13.04
C GLU A 119 -10.62 -0.71 -13.49
N ALA A 120 -11.14 -1.88 -13.89
CA ALA A 120 -12.48 -2.04 -14.42
C ALA A 120 -13.29 -3.02 -13.58
N GLN A 121 -14.44 -2.56 -13.09
CA GLN A 121 -15.37 -3.36 -12.31
C GLN A 121 -16.19 -4.27 -13.22
N ILE A 122 -16.17 -5.58 -12.94
CA ILE A 122 -16.98 -6.55 -13.67
C ILE A 122 -18.03 -7.20 -12.76
N LEU A 123 -19.17 -7.55 -13.36
CA LEU A 123 -20.17 -8.48 -12.86
C LEU A 123 -20.43 -9.52 -13.94
N ARG A 124 -20.29 -10.81 -13.62
CA ARG A 124 -20.62 -11.89 -14.57
C ARG A 124 -21.51 -12.94 -13.92
N ASP A 125 -22.60 -13.30 -14.60
CA ASP A 125 -23.53 -14.32 -14.11
C ASP A 125 -23.16 -15.74 -14.62
N ARG A 126 -23.96 -16.73 -14.24
CA ARG A 126 -23.81 -18.13 -14.68
C ARG A 126 -24.34 -18.40 -16.08
N PHE A 127 -25.07 -17.46 -16.67
CA PHE A 127 -25.64 -17.56 -18.02
C PHE A 127 -24.65 -17.05 -19.08
N GLY A 128 -23.53 -16.46 -18.64
CA GLY A 128 -22.47 -15.96 -19.51
C GLY A 128 -22.58 -14.47 -19.82
N HIS A 129 -23.52 -13.75 -19.20
CA HIS A 129 -23.62 -12.31 -19.38
C HIS A 129 -22.57 -11.60 -18.54
N THR A 130 -21.77 -10.76 -19.18
CA THR A 130 -20.73 -9.93 -18.56
C THR A 130 -21.14 -8.46 -18.62
N ARG A 131 -21.08 -7.77 -17.49
CA ARG A 131 -21.28 -6.33 -17.37
C ARG A 131 -20.04 -5.70 -16.79
N VAL A 132 -19.41 -4.80 -17.56
CA VAL A 132 -18.38 -3.89 -17.05
C VAL A 132 -19.10 -2.63 -16.62
N ILE A 133 -19.09 -2.35 -15.32
CA ILE A 133 -20.00 -1.37 -14.71
C ILE A 133 -19.32 -0.10 -14.22
N GLY A 134 -18.00 0.00 -14.35
CA GLY A 134 -17.30 1.24 -14.09
C GLY A 134 -15.79 1.14 -14.22
N LEU A 135 -15.16 2.30 -14.32
CA LEU A 135 -13.72 2.50 -14.28
C LEU A 135 -13.34 3.09 -12.91
N ARG A 136 -12.14 2.78 -12.40
CA ARG A 136 -11.54 3.52 -11.29
C ARG A 136 -10.09 3.87 -11.57
N ASP A 137 -9.67 5.04 -11.09
CA ASP A 137 -8.26 5.46 -11.05
C ASP A 137 -7.78 5.36 -9.59
N CYS A 138 -6.81 4.49 -9.36
CA CYS A 138 -6.26 4.19 -8.04
C CYS A 138 -4.79 4.62 -7.92
N SER A 139 -4.38 5.61 -8.71
CA SER A 139 -2.96 5.97 -8.84
C SER A 139 -2.40 6.69 -7.62
N VAL A 140 -3.23 7.26 -6.74
CA VAL A 140 -2.75 7.87 -5.49
C VAL A 140 -2.52 6.77 -4.46
N GLN A 141 -1.27 6.32 -4.38
CA GLN A 141 -0.85 5.20 -3.55
C GLN A 141 0.46 5.48 -2.80
N ARG A 142 0.68 4.74 -1.71
CA ARG A 142 1.93 4.69 -0.93
C ARG A 142 2.44 3.26 -0.85
N ASN A 143 3.65 2.98 -1.32
CA ASN A 143 4.20 1.60 -1.30
C ASN A 143 3.22 0.54 -1.87
N ASN A 144 2.53 0.90 -2.96
CA ASN A 144 1.48 0.10 -3.61
C ASN A 144 0.18 -0.10 -2.79
N GLN A 145 0.02 0.63 -1.69
CA GLN A 145 -1.24 0.73 -0.95
C GLN A 145 -2.04 1.93 -1.46
N LYS A 146 -3.21 1.69 -2.04
CA LYS A 146 -4.13 2.72 -2.53
C LYS A 146 -4.63 3.58 -1.35
N LEU A 147 -4.70 4.90 -1.54
CA LEU A 147 -5.08 5.88 -0.50
C LEU A 147 -6.33 6.68 -0.88
N LEU A 148 -6.39 7.11 -2.15
CA LEU A 148 -7.53 7.77 -2.76
C LEU A 148 -7.87 7.05 -4.07
N GLU A 149 -9.17 6.91 -4.32
CA GLU A 149 -9.70 6.25 -5.50
C GLU A 149 -10.78 7.11 -6.14
N GLU A 150 -10.69 7.25 -7.45
CA GLU A 150 -11.61 8.06 -8.24
C GLU A 150 -12.43 7.17 -9.16
N SER A 151 -13.71 7.48 -9.38
CA SER A 151 -14.61 6.72 -10.27
C SER A 151 -14.34 6.93 -11.77
N GLY A 152 -13.20 7.52 -12.11
CA GLY A 152 -12.80 7.91 -13.46
C GLY A 152 -11.34 8.33 -13.47
N SER A 153 -10.79 8.53 -14.67
CA SER A 153 -9.40 9.01 -14.82
C SER A 153 -9.36 10.24 -15.71
N THR A 154 -8.60 11.25 -15.29
CA THR A 154 -8.44 12.52 -16.02
C THR A 154 -7.51 12.42 -17.22
N LEU A 155 -6.59 11.44 -17.24
CA LEU A 155 -5.62 11.25 -18.32
C LEU A 155 -6.03 10.16 -19.33
N LEU A 156 -7.07 9.38 -19.02
CA LEU A 156 -7.51 8.29 -19.89
C LEU A 156 -8.53 8.82 -20.91
N SER A 157 -8.22 8.69 -22.20
CA SER A 157 -9.17 9.06 -23.26
C SER A 157 -10.38 8.12 -23.30
N GLU A 158 -11.51 8.57 -23.84
CA GLU A 158 -12.70 7.71 -24.03
C GLU A 158 -12.42 6.47 -24.90
N GLN A 159 -11.47 6.59 -25.83
CA GLN A 159 -11.02 5.45 -26.65
C GLN A 159 -10.32 4.40 -25.78
N LEU A 160 -9.36 4.80 -24.97
CA LEU A 160 -8.66 3.88 -24.06
C LEU A 160 -9.59 3.33 -22.98
N ARG A 161 -10.52 4.15 -22.47
CA ARG A 161 -11.58 3.69 -21.54
C ARG A 161 -12.42 2.58 -22.16
N SER A 162 -12.84 2.76 -23.41
CA SER A 162 -13.58 1.73 -24.15
C SER A 162 -12.75 0.46 -24.38
N GLU A 163 -11.45 0.61 -24.62
CA GLU A 163 -10.52 -0.52 -24.75
C GLU A 163 -10.34 -1.29 -23.44
N VAL A 164 -10.18 -0.58 -22.32
CA VAL A 164 -10.14 -1.17 -20.96
C VAL A 164 -11.41 -2.00 -20.70
N PHE A 165 -12.59 -1.44 -20.99
CA PHE A 165 -13.85 -2.17 -20.79
C PHE A 165 -13.95 -3.41 -21.68
N ALA A 166 -13.58 -3.30 -22.96
CA ALA A 166 -13.56 -4.44 -23.87
C ALA A 166 -12.58 -5.54 -23.42
N CYS A 167 -11.40 -5.16 -22.93
CA CYS A 167 -10.40 -6.10 -22.42
C CYS A 167 -10.89 -6.79 -21.14
N ALA A 168 -11.47 -6.04 -20.20
CA ALA A 168 -12.01 -6.59 -18.96
C ALA A 168 -13.13 -7.62 -19.22
N ALA A 169 -14.03 -7.33 -20.16
CA ALA A 169 -15.08 -8.26 -20.58
C ALA A 169 -14.49 -9.54 -21.18
N LYS A 170 -13.55 -9.42 -22.13
CA LYS A 170 -12.86 -10.57 -22.75
C LYS A 170 -12.16 -11.45 -21.73
N ILE A 171 -11.45 -10.86 -20.76
CA ILE A 171 -10.77 -11.61 -19.70
C ILE A 171 -11.79 -12.38 -18.85
N ALA A 172 -12.86 -11.72 -18.43
CA ALA A 172 -13.92 -12.35 -17.61
C ALA A 172 -14.57 -13.54 -18.33
N GLU A 173 -14.81 -13.42 -19.64
CA GLU A 173 -15.35 -14.48 -20.49
C GLU A 173 -14.37 -15.65 -20.64
N ALA A 174 -13.10 -15.36 -20.93
CA ALA A 174 -12.07 -16.37 -21.16
C ALA A 174 -11.83 -17.27 -19.95
N VAL A 175 -11.96 -16.73 -18.73
CA VAL A 175 -11.79 -17.51 -17.48
C VAL A 175 -13.10 -18.02 -16.89
N ASP A 176 -14.21 -17.86 -17.63
CA ASP A 176 -15.55 -18.24 -17.22
C ASP A 176 -15.89 -17.74 -15.80
N TYR A 177 -15.63 -16.45 -15.58
CA TYR A 177 -15.74 -15.78 -14.29
C TYR A 177 -17.18 -15.72 -13.77
N ILE A 178 -17.41 -15.77 -12.46
CA ILE A 178 -18.76 -15.61 -11.87
C ILE A 178 -18.68 -14.69 -10.65
N GLY A 179 -19.62 -13.76 -10.54
CA GLY A 179 -19.72 -12.79 -9.45
C GLY A 179 -19.06 -11.46 -9.80
N ALA A 180 -18.73 -10.70 -8.76
CA ALA A 180 -17.97 -9.46 -8.88
C ALA A 180 -16.46 -9.73 -8.93
N GLY A 181 -15.75 -8.95 -9.73
CA GLY A 181 -14.29 -8.96 -9.80
C GLY A 181 -13.80 -7.66 -10.41
N THR A 182 -12.49 -7.47 -10.37
CA THR A 182 -11.87 -6.30 -10.96
C THR A 182 -10.69 -6.72 -11.82
N VAL A 183 -10.60 -6.14 -13.02
CA VAL A 183 -9.44 -6.28 -13.89
C VAL A 183 -8.61 -5.01 -13.78
N GLU A 184 -7.36 -5.13 -13.34
CA GLU A 184 -6.44 -4.02 -13.17
C GLU A 184 -5.51 -3.88 -14.38
N PHE A 185 -5.23 -2.65 -14.75
CA PHE A 185 -4.44 -2.24 -15.90
C PHE A 185 -3.40 -1.19 -15.48
N ILE A 186 -2.23 -1.31 -16.11
CA ILE A 186 -1.23 -0.26 -16.17
C ILE A 186 -1.57 0.61 -17.38
N TYR A 187 -1.81 1.90 -17.17
CA TYR A 187 -1.79 2.89 -18.23
C TYR A 187 -0.44 3.60 -18.23
N ASP A 188 0.38 3.31 -19.25
CA ASP A 188 1.71 3.89 -19.46
C ASP A 188 1.57 5.22 -20.19
N VAL A 189 1.49 6.30 -19.42
CA VAL A 189 1.14 7.66 -19.88
C VAL A 189 2.05 8.13 -21.03
N PRO A 190 3.40 8.01 -20.97
CA PRO A 190 4.27 8.41 -22.08
C PRO A 190 4.02 7.67 -23.40
N SER A 191 3.58 6.42 -23.35
CA SER A 191 3.36 5.61 -24.55
C SER A 191 1.89 5.55 -24.98
N ASP A 192 1.00 6.19 -24.23
CA ASP A 192 -0.45 6.20 -24.45
C ASP A 192 -1.03 4.79 -24.64
N ALA A 193 -0.62 3.86 -23.76
CA ALA A 193 -0.92 2.43 -23.91
C ALA A 193 -1.39 1.78 -22.60
N ILE A 194 -2.36 0.87 -22.70
CA ILE A 194 -2.85 0.08 -21.58
C ILE A 194 -2.27 -1.33 -21.60
N TYR A 195 -1.97 -1.88 -20.42
CA TYR A 195 -1.47 -3.23 -20.25
C TYR A 195 -2.19 -3.90 -19.08
N PHE A 196 -2.70 -5.11 -19.27
CA PHE A 196 -3.23 -5.93 -18.17
C PHE A 196 -2.15 -6.14 -17.10
N MET A 197 -2.54 -5.94 -15.85
CA MET A 197 -1.68 -6.11 -14.68
C MET A 197 -2.07 -7.36 -13.90
N GLU A 198 -3.30 -7.40 -13.40
CA GLU A 198 -3.84 -8.52 -12.64
C GLU A 198 -5.37 -8.52 -12.66
N MET A 199 -5.97 -9.56 -12.09
CA MET A 199 -7.40 -9.61 -11.84
C MET A 199 -7.66 -9.99 -10.40
N ASN A 200 -8.29 -9.08 -9.66
CA ASN A 200 -8.76 -9.34 -8.32
C ASN A 200 -10.08 -10.14 -8.40
N THR A 201 -9.99 -11.43 -8.07
CA THR A 201 -11.12 -12.37 -8.15
C THR A 201 -12.06 -12.29 -6.94
N ARG A 202 -12.36 -11.07 -6.49
CA ARG A 202 -13.12 -10.74 -5.28
C ARG A 202 -13.62 -9.29 -5.34
N LEU A 203 -14.47 -8.91 -4.40
CA LEU A 203 -14.80 -7.51 -4.12
C LEU A 203 -13.54 -6.75 -3.66
N GLN A 204 -13.42 -5.50 -4.09
CA GLN A 204 -12.36 -4.58 -3.69
C GLN A 204 -12.86 -3.56 -2.67
N VAL A 205 -11.92 -2.90 -1.99
CA VAL A 205 -12.23 -1.91 -0.94
C VAL A 205 -12.98 -0.73 -1.57
N GLU A 206 -12.46 -0.25 -2.69
CA GLU A 206 -12.87 0.88 -3.50
C GLU A 206 -14.09 0.62 -4.42
N HIS A 207 -14.83 -0.47 -4.21
CA HIS A 207 -16.09 -0.67 -4.94
C HIS A 207 -17.15 0.44 -4.74
N PRO A 208 -17.24 1.14 -3.57
CA PRO A 208 -18.29 2.12 -3.34
C PRO A 208 -18.21 3.33 -4.27
N VAL A 209 -17.03 3.73 -4.78
CA VAL A 209 -16.98 4.83 -5.78
C VAL A 209 -17.69 4.47 -7.08
N THR A 210 -17.70 3.18 -7.45
CA THR A 210 -18.48 2.70 -8.60
C THR A 210 -19.97 2.66 -8.28
N GLU A 211 -20.34 2.23 -7.07
CA GLU A 211 -21.74 2.24 -6.63
C GLU A 211 -22.31 3.66 -6.59
N ALA A 212 -21.55 4.63 -6.09
CA ALA A 212 -21.92 6.04 -5.96
C ALA A 212 -22.28 6.67 -7.32
N VAL A 213 -21.54 6.35 -8.38
CA VAL A 213 -21.81 6.93 -9.71
C VAL A 213 -22.79 6.12 -10.56
N THR A 214 -22.97 4.84 -10.28
CA THR A 214 -23.84 3.96 -11.10
C THR A 214 -25.18 3.62 -10.46
N GLY A 215 -25.30 3.77 -9.15
CA GLY A 215 -26.45 3.29 -8.36
C GLY A 215 -26.58 1.76 -8.31
N ILE A 216 -25.57 1.01 -8.77
CA ILE A 216 -25.58 -0.45 -8.74
C ILE A 216 -24.93 -0.92 -7.43
N ASP A 217 -25.73 -1.50 -6.55
CA ASP A 217 -25.25 -2.19 -5.33
C ASP A 217 -24.58 -3.52 -5.69
N ILE A 218 -23.25 -3.50 -5.77
CA ILE A 218 -22.38 -4.60 -6.18
C ILE A 218 -22.47 -5.75 -5.17
N VAL A 219 -22.49 -5.45 -3.87
CA VAL A 219 -22.59 -6.48 -2.82
C VAL A 219 -23.89 -7.27 -2.99
N LYS A 220 -25.02 -6.57 -3.16
CA LYS A 220 -26.32 -7.19 -3.46
C LYS A 220 -26.26 -7.99 -4.76
N GLN A 221 -25.64 -7.47 -5.81
CA GLN A 221 -25.48 -8.23 -7.06
C GLN A 221 -24.69 -9.53 -6.83
N GLN A 222 -23.65 -9.55 -5.99
CA GLN A 222 -22.94 -10.79 -5.66
C GLN A 222 -23.87 -11.84 -5.04
N PHE A 223 -24.77 -11.45 -4.13
CA PHE A 223 -25.77 -12.35 -3.56
C PHE A 223 -26.78 -12.84 -4.60
N LEU A 224 -27.26 -11.97 -5.48
CA LEU A 224 -28.21 -12.31 -6.54
C LEU A 224 -27.59 -13.30 -7.55
N ILE A 225 -26.37 -13.02 -8.04
CA ILE A 225 -25.62 -13.90 -8.94
C ILE A 225 -25.36 -15.26 -8.29
N ALA A 226 -24.93 -15.26 -7.02
CA ALA A 226 -24.73 -16.49 -6.27
C ALA A 226 -26.04 -17.30 -6.14
N SER A 227 -27.18 -16.62 -6.01
CA SER A 227 -28.52 -17.24 -5.97
C SER A 227 -29.02 -17.72 -7.34
N GLY A 228 -28.39 -17.27 -8.42
CA GLY A 228 -28.67 -17.72 -9.79
C GLY A 228 -29.42 -16.73 -10.67
N GLU A 229 -29.51 -15.47 -10.23
CA GLU A 229 -30.06 -14.39 -11.03
C GLU A 229 -29.12 -13.96 -12.16
N SER A 230 -29.72 -13.40 -13.22
CA SER A 230 -29.02 -12.87 -14.39
C SER A 230 -28.64 -11.40 -14.22
N VAL A 231 -27.48 -11.00 -14.76
CA VAL A 231 -27.03 -9.59 -14.82
C VAL A 231 -27.34 -8.92 -16.16
N GLU A 232 -28.01 -9.62 -17.09
CA GLU A 232 -28.32 -9.10 -18.42
C GLU A 232 -29.12 -7.80 -18.38
N HIS A 233 -30.00 -7.63 -17.40
CA HIS A 233 -30.81 -6.42 -17.28
C HIS A 233 -30.04 -5.20 -16.76
N LEU A 234 -28.85 -5.38 -16.18
CA LEU A 234 -28.06 -4.28 -15.62
C LEU A 234 -27.50 -3.42 -16.76
N THR A 235 -27.77 -2.12 -16.70
CA THR A 235 -27.17 -1.11 -17.57
C THR A 235 -26.44 -0.12 -16.67
N ALA A 236 -25.11 -0.05 -16.80
CA ALA A 236 -24.33 0.94 -16.07
C ALA A 236 -24.43 2.29 -16.79
N SER A 237 -24.83 3.31 -16.06
CA SER A 237 -24.76 4.71 -16.49
C SER A 237 -24.09 5.47 -15.35
N GLU A 238 -22.89 5.97 -15.59
CA GLU A 238 -22.16 6.79 -14.63
C GLU A 238 -22.76 8.20 -14.63
N THR A 239 -23.14 8.69 -13.45
CA THR A 239 -23.59 10.05 -13.22
C THR A 239 -22.75 10.72 -12.15
N GLY A 240 -22.29 11.95 -12.39
CA GLY A 240 -21.44 12.67 -11.46
C GLY A 240 -20.03 12.07 -11.35
N TYR A 241 -19.44 12.16 -10.16
CA TYR A 241 -18.09 11.71 -9.88
C TYR A 241 -17.98 11.18 -8.45
N GLY A 242 -17.39 9.99 -8.29
CA GLY A 242 -17.14 9.36 -7.01
C GLY A 242 -15.67 9.55 -6.59
N LEU A 243 -15.46 9.91 -5.33
CA LEU A 243 -14.14 10.00 -4.71
C LEU A 243 -14.16 9.28 -3.36
N GLU A 244 -13.27 8.31 -3.17
CA GLU A 244 -13.06 7.63 -1.89
C GLU A 244 -11.75 8.08 -1.25
N VAL A 245 -11.79 8.21 0.07
CA VAL A 245 -10.63 8.41 0.93
C VAL A 245 -10.57 7.24 1.92
N ARG A 246 -9.43 6.57 1.94
CA ARG A 246 -9.08 5.59 2.98
C ARG A 246 -8.48 6.31 4.18
N VAL A 247 -9.23 6.33 5.29
CA VAL A 247 -8.72 6.83 6.57
C VAL A 247 -8.00 5.70 7.29
N ASN A 248 -6.69 5.84 7.42
CA ASN A 248 -5.81 4.90 8.10
C ASN A 248 -5.42 5.42 9.48
N ALA A 249 -5.38 4.55 10.49
CA ALA A 249 -4.84 4.81 11.81
C ALA A 249 -3.30 4.77 11.76
N GLU A 250 -2.70 5.88 11.36
CA GLU A 250 -1.27 6.03 11.16
C GLU A 250 -0.79 7.46 11.43
N ARG A 251 0.47 7.59 11.81
CA ARG A 251 1.19 8.85 11.98
C ARG A 251 2.27 9.00 10.92
N CYS A 252 2.53 10.24 10.52
CA CYS A 252 3.69 10.60 9.72
C CYS A 252 4.92 10.74 10.64
N VAL A 253 6.06 10.19 10.26
CA VAL A 253 7.33 10.36 10.95
C VAL A 253 8.46 10.55 9.95
N ILE A 254 9.52 11.25 10.36
CA ILE A 254 10.78 11.29 9.64
C ILE A 254 11.69 10.27 10.32
N ASP A 255 12.20 9.29 9.57
CA ASP A 255 13.10 8.28 10.13
C ASP A 255 14.54 8.82 10.29
N GLY A 256 15.43 7.98 10.82
CA GLY A 256 16.83 8.36 11.08
C GLY A 256 17.64 8.70 9.83
N ASP A 257 17.18 8.27 8.65
CA ASP A 257 17.80 8.57 7.36
C ASP A 257 17.21 9.83 6.70
N GLY A 258 16.24 10.47 7.35
CA GLY A 258 15.56 11.67 6.87
C GLY A 258 14.39 11.40 5.92
N GLU A 259 13.97 10.13 5.78
CA GLU A 259 12.88 9.75 4.89
C GLU A 259 11.52 9.80 5.59
N VAL A 260 10.50 10.21 4.84
CA VAL A 260 9.13 10.31 5.36
C VAL A 260 8.49 8.93 5.34
N THR A 261 8.14 8.41 6.52
CA THR A 261 7.48 7.12 6.67
C THR A 261 6.18 7.28 7.45
N PHE A 262 5.32 6.27 7.35
CA PHE A 262 4.03 6.26 8.02
C PHE A 262 3.94 5.03 8.89
N MET A 263 3.77 5.26 10.19
CA MET A 263 3.73 4.22 11.19
C MET A 263 2.31 4.03 11.70
N PRO A 264 1.81 2.79 11.86
CA PRO A 264 0.48 2.57 12.39
C PRO A 264 0.37 3.05 13.84
N THR A 265 -0.80 3.54 14.21
CA THR A 265 -1.11 4.02 15.56
C THR A 265 -2.32 3.30 16.12
N PRO A 266 -2.19 2.02 16.51
CA PRO A 266 -3.24 1.32 17.22
C PRO A 266 -3.40 1.90 18.62
N GLY A 267 -4.64 1.97 19.10
CA GLY A 267 -4.97 2.67 20.33
C GLY A 267 -6.47 2.80 20.52
N LYS A 268 -6.89 3.44 21.61
CA LYS A 268 -8.31 3.66 21.90
C LYS A 268 -8.75 4.99 21.32
N ILE A 269 -9.84 4.99 20.55
CA ILE A 269 -10.50 6.22 20.09
C ILE A 269 -11.13 6.91 21.31
N THR A 270 -10.69 8.13 21.62
CA THR A 270 -11.13 8.90 22.79
C THR A 270 -12.22 9.91 22.45
N LYS A 271 -12.19 10.46 21.24
CA LYS A 271 -13.29 11.25 20.67
C LYS A 271 -13.52 10.85 19.21
N TYR A 272 -14.78 10.85 18.81
CA TYR A 272 -15.18 10.46 17.47
C TYR A 272 -16.37 11.29 17.00
N HIS A 273 -16.24 11.91 15.83
CA HIS A 273 -17.32 12.63 15.18
C HIS A 273 -17.19 12.53 13.65
N LEU A 274 -18.12 11.79 13.04
CA LEU A 274 -18.35 11.79 11.60
C LEU A 274 -19.73 12.38 11.33
N PRO A 275 -19.84 13.63 10.86
CA PRO A 275 -21.13 14.25 10.55
C PRO A 275 -21.86 13.47 9.46
N ALA A 276 -23.18 13.31 9.60
CA ALA A 276 -24.02 12.80 8.52
C ALA A 276 -24.27 13.90 7.48
N ARG A 277 -24.14 13.55 6.20
CA ARG A 277 -24.48 14.40 5.06
C ARG A 277 -25.05 13.56 3.93
N ASP A 278 -25.98 14.12 3.16
CA ASP A 278 -26.64 13.41 2.05
C ASP A 278 -25.68 13.05 0.90
N ASP A 279 -24.54 13.75 0.79
CA ASP A 279 -23.52 13.56 -0.25
C ASP A 279 -22.32 12.72 0.23
N VAL A 280 -22.40 12.10 1.42
CA VAL A 280 -21.32 11.32 2.01
C VAL A 280 -21.83 9.94 2.44
N ASP A 281 -21.23 8.90 1.88
CA ASP A 281 -21.37 7.52 2.36
C ASP A 281 -20.16 7.16 3.24
N LEU A 282 -20.42 6.46 4.33
CA LEU A 282 -19.40 6.09 5.32
C LEU A 282 -19.42 4.58 5.58
N ILE A 283 -18.24 3.96 5.46
CA ILE A 283 -18.01 2.60 5.92
C ILE A 283 -16.98 2.67 7.04
N SER A 284 -17.45 2.64 8.30
CA SER A 284 -16.61 2.77 9.49
C SER A 284 -16.53 1.46 10.28
N MET A 285 -15.33 1.13 10.78
CA MET A 285 -15.09 0.00 11.69
C MET A 285 -14.85 0.45 13.15
N VAL A 286 -14.87 1.76 13.39
CA VAL A 286 -14.53 2.39 14.67
C VAL A 286 -15.64 3.34 15.14
N ASP A 287 -15.67 3.56 16.45
CA ASP A 287 -16.57 4.50 17.12
C ASP A 287 -15.90 4.96 18.43
N GLU A 288 -16.48 5.92 19.13
CA GLU A 288 -15.98 6.40 20.42
C GLU A 288 -15.79 5.23 21.40
N GLY A 289 -14.61 5.17 22.03
CA GLY A 289 -14.25 4.12 22.98
C GLY A 289 -13.78 2.81 22.36
N LYS A 290 -13.90 2.62 21.04
CA LYS A 290 -13.37 1.44 20.32
C LYS A 290 -11.83 1.45 20.37
N THR A 291 -11.23 0.27 20.53
CA THR A 291 -9.77 0.09 20.40
C THR A 291 -9.43 -0.42 19.00
N VAL A 292 -8.59 0.33 18.30
CA VAL A 292 -7.93 -0.08 17.05
C VAL A 292 -6.84 -1.07 17.42
N SER A 293 -6.96 -2.29 16.89
CA SER A 293 -6.08 -3.41 17.22
C SER A 293 -4.79 -3.39 16.39
N PRO A 294 -3.62 -3.74 16.97
CA PRO A 294 -2.38 -3.86 16.21
C PRO A 294 -2.35 -5.08 15.29
N PHE A 295 -3.34 -5.97 15.29
CA PHE A 295 -3.28 -7.23 14.53
C PHE A 295 -3.86 -7.14 13.11
N TYR A 296 -4.57 -6.06 12.77
CA TYR A 296 -5.30 -5.91 11.50
C TYR A 296 -4.78 -4.72 10.70
N ASP A 297 -5.31 -4.52 9.49
CA ASP A 297 -4.93 -3.40 8.62
C ASP A 297 -5.27 -2.04 9.24
N SER A 298 -4.50 -1.00 8.91
CA SER A 298 -4.68 0.37 9.42
C SER A 298 -5.95 1.06 8.98
N LEU A 299 -6.64 0.56 7.95
CA LEU A 299 -7.90 1.13 7.47
C LEU A 299 -8.99 1.08 8.55
N ILE A 300 -9.46 2.25 8.98
CA ILE A 300 -10.51 2.37 10.00
C ILE A 300 -11.83 2.90 9.44
N ILE A 301 -11.78 3.75 8.40
CA ILE A 301 -12.96 4.36 7.78
C ILE A 301 -12.71 4.51 6.27
N GLN A 302 -13.73 4.22 5.45
CA GLN A 302 -13.81 4.67 4.07
C GLN A 302 -14.84 5.81 4.02
N ILE A 303 -14.43 6.95 3.46
CA ILE A 303 -15.29 8.11 3.25
C ILE A 303 -15.47 8.25 1.75
N ILE A 304 -16.71 8.17 1.28
CA ILE A 304 -17.05 8.21 -0.13
C ILE A 304 -17.95 9.39 -0.39
N ILE A 305 -17.60 10.19 -1.41
CA ILE A 305 -18.37 11.35 -1.81
C ILE A 305 -18.79 11.24 -3.27
N HIS A 306 -20.04 11.64 -3.49
CA HIS A 306 -20.59 11.87 -4.82
C HIS A 306 -20.68 13.37 -5.10
N GLY A 307 -20.05 13.81 -6.19
CA GLY A 307 -20.14 15.18 -6.70
C GLY A 307 -20.70 15.25 -8.10
N GLU A 308 -21.09 16.44 -8.54
CA GLU A 308 -21.57 16.67 -9.92
C GLU A 308 -20.45 16.48 -10.96
N ASN A 309 -19.22 16.75 -10.56
CA ASN A 309 -18.00 16.57 -11.33
C ASN A 309 -16.81 16.37 -10.37
N ARG A 310 -15.63 16.09 -10.91
CA ARG A 310 -14.42 15.83 -10.13
C ARG A 310 -14.06 16.94 -9.14
N ILE A 311 -14.10 18.20 -9.58
CA ILE A 311 -13.73 19.34 -8.71
C ILE A 311 -14.75 19.50 -7.58
N ASP A 312 -16.04 19.36 -7.87
CA ASP A 312 -17.09 19.37 -6.85
C ASP A 312 -16.88 18.25 -5.81
N ALA A 313 -16.58 17.02 -6.24
CA ALA A 313 -16.28 15.91 -5.33
C ALA A 313 -15.05 16.19 -4.45
N ILE A 314 -13.97 16.77 -5.02
CA ILE A 314 -12.77 17.16 -4.27
C ILE A 314 -13.09 18.23 -3.22
N ASP A 315 -13.80 19.28 -3.62
CA ASP A 315 -14.11 20.41 -2.72
C ASP A 315 -15.06 19.98 -1.59
N ARG A 316 -16.02 19.09 -1.88
CA ARG A 316 -16.89 18.47 -0.88
C ARG A 316 -16.12 17.57 0.07
N MET A 317 -15.21 16.73 -0.42
CA MET A 317 -14.37 15.86 0.41
C MET A 317 -13.49 16.67 1.34
N ARG A 318 -12.82 17.69 0.82
CA ARG A 318 -12.02 18.58 1.65
C ARG A 318 -12.89 19.24 2.74
N SER A 319 -14.03 19.79 2.36
CA SER A 319 -14.95 20.43 3.31
C SER A 319 -15.46 19.45 4.38
N TYR A 320 -15.72 18.20 4.01
CA TYR A 320 -16.16 17.18 4.95
C TYR A 320 -15.06 16.82 5.95
N LEU A 321 -13.83 16.63 5.48
CA LEU A 321 -12.68 16.28 6.33
C LEU A 321 -12.33 17.38 7.34
N GLU A 322 -12.67 18.65 7.09
CA GLU A 322 -12.53 19.71 8.12
C GLU A 322 -13.50 19.55 9.31
N THR A 323 -14.57 18.77 9.14
CA THR A 323 -15.58 18.54 10.19
C THR A 323 -15.43 17.20 10.90
N VAL A 324 -14.53 16.34 10.41
CA VAL A 324 -14.25 15.02 11.00
C VAL A 324 -13.34 15.16 12.21
N VAL A 325 -13.70 14.51 13.31
CA VAL A 325 -12.88 14.46 14.54
C VAL A 325 -12.62 13.01 14.91
N ILE A 326 -11.35 12.64 15.04
CA ILE A 326 -10.90 11.34 15.52
C ILE A 326 -9.69 11.59 16.42
N GLU A 327 -9.87 11.42 17.73
CA GLU A 327 -8.81 11.57 18.73
C GLU A 327 -8.49 10.23 19.39
N GLY A 328 -7.29 10.12 19.98
CA GLY A 328 -6.77 8.93 20.66
C GLY A 328 -5.95 8.00 19.76
N VAL A 329 -6.01 8.20 18.45
CA VAL A 329 -5.09 7.62 17.46
C VAL A 329 -4.78 8.69 16.41
N SER A 330 -3.59 8.65 15.83
CA SER A 330 -3.26 9.48 14.66
C SER A 330 -3.96 8.94 13.41
N THR A 331 -4.27 9.84 12.48
CA THR A 331 -4.83 9.46 11.18
C THR A 331 -4.16 10.21 10.05
N ASN A 332 -4.27 9.68 8.84
CA ASN A 332 -3.80 10.33 7.61
C ASN A 332 -4.71 11.48 7.11
N ILE A 333 -5.74 11.89 7.85
CA ILE A 333 -6.70 12.91 7.39
C ILE A 333 -5.99 14.22 7.01
N SER A 334 -5.06 14.71 7.83
CA SER A 334 -4.31 15.95 7.55
C SER A 334 -3.51 15.85 6.24
N LEU A 335 -2.88 14.70 5.98
CA LEU A 335 -2.22 14.43 4.70
C LEU A 335 -3.21 14.53 3.53
N VAL A 336 -4.36 13.87 3.65
CA VAL A 336 -5.39 13.85 2.60
C VAL A 336 -5.91 15.27 2.33
N LYS A 337 -6.16 16.09 3.36
CA LYS A 337 -6.59 17.49 3.18
C LYS A 337 -5.57 18.30 2.38
N ARG A 338 -4.27 18.07 2.61
CA ARG A 338 -3.19 18.71 1.82
C ARG A 338 -3.18 18.18 0.38
N ILE A 339 -3.37 16.88 0.15
CA ILE A 339 -3.50 16.30 -1.20
C ILE A 339 -4.69 16.91 -1.97
N LEU A 340 -5.86 17.04 -1.35
CA LEU A 340 -7.06 17.59 -2.00
C LEU A 340 -6.93 19.10 -2.32
N SER A 341 -6.00 19.78 -1.66
CA SER A 341 -5.68 21.19 -1.89
C SER A 341 -4.54 21.40 -2.88
N ASP A 342 -3.83 20.33 -3.26
CA ASP A 342 -2.69 20.38 -4.16
C ASP A 342 -3.11 20.60 -5.62
N GLU A 343 -2.44 21.53 -6.30
CA GLU A 343 -2.77 21.88 -7.69
C GLU A 343 -2.57 20.69 -8.66
N VAL A 344 -1.52 19.88 -8.50
CA VAL A 344 -1.25 18.74 -9.38
C VAL A 344 -2.33 17.67 -9.24
N PHE A 345 -2.78 17.40 -8.02
CA PHE A 345 -3.92 16.51 -7.81
C PHE A 345 -5.21 17.11 -8.38
N ARG A 346 -5.48 18.40 -8.18
CA ARG A 346 -6.70 19.07 -8.66
C ARG A 346 -6.78 19.17 -10.18
N GLU A 347 -5.66 19.41 -10.85
CA GLU A 347 -5.56 19.36 -12.32
C GLU A 347 -5.68 17.93 -12.85
N GLY A 348 -5.32 16.94 -12.02
CA GLY A 348 -5.37 15.55 -12.39
C GLY A 348 -4.22 15.15 -13.32
N ASP A 349 -3.08 15.84 -13.27
CA ASP A 349 -1.86 15.52 -14.03
C ASP A 349 -0.81 14.85 -13.14
N TYR A 350 -1.10 13.61 -12.75
CA TYR A 350 -0.25 12.83 -11.86
C TYR A 350 -0.10 11.37 -12.31
N ASP A 351 0.67 10.59 -11.57
CA ASP A 351 0.85 9.15 -11.77
C ASP A 351 1.12 8.49 -10.40
N THR A 352 1.46 7.19 -10.35
CA THR A 352 1.74 6.49 -9.08
C THR A 352 2.94 7.04 -8.30
N THR A 353 3.75 7.93 -8.88
CA THR A 353 4.86 8.63 -8.19
C THR A 353 4.41 9.94 -7.56
N TYR A 354 3.12 10.29 -7.65
CA TYR A 354 2.54 11.51 -7.10
C TYR A 354 2.87 11.70 -5.62
N LEU A 355 2.53 10.73 -4.77
CA LEU A 355 2.66 10.91 -3.33
C LEU A 355 4.12 11.10 -2.88
N PRO A 356 5.11 10.29 -3.35
CA PRO A 356 6.51 10.58 -3.08
C PRO A 356 6.96 11.99 -3.53
N LYS A 357 6.58 12.42 -4.74
CA LYS A 357 6.90 13.78 -5.24
C LYS A 357 6.22 14.87 -4.42
N PHE A 358 4.99 14.62 -3.97
CA PHE A 358 4.20 15.52 -3.14
C PHE A 358 4.85 15.70 -1.77
N LEU A 359 5.24 14.61 -1.11
CA LEU A 359 5.92 14.68 0.20
C LEU A 359 7.25 15.44 0.13
N ASN A 360 7.99 15.31 -0.98
CA ASN A 360 9.25 16.03 -1.19
C ASN A 360 9.10 17.55 -1.38
N ARG A 361 7.89 18.07 -1.65
CA ARG A 361 7.65 19.50 -1.91
C ARG A 361 6.88 20.23 -0.81
N ILE A 362 6.34 19.51 0.18
CA ILE A 362 5.57 20.11 1.27
C ILE A 362 6.41 20.27 2.54
N ASP A 363 5.90 21.09 3.47
CA ASP A 363 6.44 21.18 4.83
C ASP A 363 6.00 19.97 5.66
N VAL A 364 6.86 18.93 5.69
CA VAL A 364 6.61 17.68 6.41
C VAL A 364 6.57 17.89 7.93
N PRO A 365 7.49 18.66 8.57
CA PRO A 365 7.36 18.99 9.99
C PRO A 365 5.98 19.57 10.35
N ALA A 366 5.48 20.53 9.56
CA ALA A 366 4.15 21.08 9.80
C ALA A 366 3.03 20.03 9.62
N LEU A 367 3.20 19.06 8.71
CA LEU A 367 2.24 17.96 8.55
C LEU A 367 2.22 17.07 9.79
N ILE A 368 3.39 16.77 10.37
CA ILE A 368 3.50 15.97 11.60
C ILE A 368 2.78 16.68 12.74
N ASP A 369 3.05 17.98 12.93
CA ASP A 369 2.38 18.78 13.95
C ASP A 369 0.85 18.78 13.78
N GLU A 370 0.35 18.93 12.54
CA GLU A 370 -1.08 18.86 12.24
C GLU A 370 -1.71 17.50 12.56
N ILE A 371 -1.00 16.39 12.29
CA ILE A 371 -1.48 15.03 12.58
C ILE A 371 -1.51 14.81 14.09
N ASP A 372 -0.47 15.23 14.80
CA ASP A 372 -0.35 15.05 16.24
C ASP A 372 -1.38 15.90 16.99
N GLU A 373 -1.59 17.16 16.59
CA GLU A 373 -2.64 18.01 17.13
C GLU A 373 -4.04 17.43 16.88
N ALA A 374 -4.31 16.94 15.67
CA ALA A 374 -5.61 16.35 15.33
C ALA A 374 -5.91 15.06 16.12
N SER A 375 -4.88 14.29 16.49
CA SER A 375 -5.04 13.07 17.29
C SER A 375 -5.39 13.32 18.76
N GLY A 376 -5.34 14.58 19.22
CA GLY A 376 -5.50 14.92 20.64
C GLY A 376 -4.25 14.64 21.48
N SER A 377 -3.16 14.18 20.86
CA SER A 377 -1.88 13.85 21.49
C SER A 377 -1.04 15.10 21.76
N ARG A 378 -1.57 16.08 22.50
CA ARG A 378 -0.70 17.09 23.12
C ARG A 378 -0.03 16.49 24.35
N GLY A 379 1.07 15.78 24.10
CA GLY A 379 2.25 15.66 24.96
C GLY A 379 2.09 14.96 26.30
N ASP A 380 2.44 13.67 26.35
CA ASP A 380 3.31 13.20 27.43
C ASP A 380 4.76 13.42 26.97
N VAL A 381 5.24 14.62 27.28
CA VAL A 381 6.62 15.03 27.02
C VAL A 381 7.54 14.18 27.90
N VAL A 382 8.12 13.13 27.33
CA VAL A 382 9.08 12.28 28.06
C VAL A 382 10.44 12.98 28.06
N ASP A 383 10.85 13.47 29.22
CA ASP A 383 12.22 13.93 29.48
C ASP A 383 13.11 12.72 29.86
N LEU A 384 14.38 12.71 29.45
CA LEU A 384 15.34 11.65 29.81
C LEU A 384 15.40 11.42 31.32
N ASP A 385 15.32 12.49 32.11
CA ASP A 385 15.36 12.39 33.57
C ASP A 385 14.10 11.72 34.13
N SER A 386 12.97 11.77 33.43
CA SER A 386 11.76 11.04 33.81
C SER A 386 11.87 9.52 33.57
N LEU A 387 12.73 9.10 32.64
CA LEU A 387 13.01 7.71 32.33
C LEU A 387 14.04 7.07 33.27
N ARG A 388 14.81 7.88 33.99
CA ARG A 388 15.81 7.40 34.94
C ARG A 388 15.16 6.60 36.07
N ILE A 389 15.82 5.53 36.49
CA ILE A 389 15.40 4.72 37.64
C ILE A 389 15.95 5.39 38.91
N GLU A 390 15.10 5.65 39.89
CA GLU A 390 15.50 6.31 41.14
C GLU A 390 16.68 5.59 41.81
N GLY A 391 17.75 6.33 42.08
CA GLY A 391 18.96 5.81 42.72
C GLY A 391 19.92 5.03 41.80
N SER A 392 19.70 5.03 40.47
CA SER A 392 20.54 4.36 39.47
C SER A 392 20.90 5.29 38.30
N GLN A 393 21.92 4.92 37.51
CA GLN A 393 22.20 5.54 36.20
C GLN A 393 21.39 4.89 35.07
N GLU A 394 20.62 3.85 35.39
CA GLU A 394 19.79 3.14 34.42
C GLU A 394 18.61 3.98 33.94
N LEU A 395 18.29 3.81 32.65
CA LEU A 395 17.20 4.44 31.94
C LEU A 395 16.19 3.39 31.49
N ARG A 396 14.91 3.73 31.60
CA ARG A 396 13.80 2.97 31.03
C ARG A 396 13.69 3.28 29.53
N VAL A 397 13.55 2.25 28.71
CA VAL A 397 13.20 2.38 27.30
C VAL A 397 11.77 1.89 27.15
N LEU A 398 10.88 2.82 26.85
CA LEU A 398 9.45 2.55 26.73
C LEU A 398 9.09 2.28 25.27
N SER A 399 8.01 1.53 25.06
CA SER A 399 7.48 1.29 23.72
C SER A 399 6.94 2.60 23.17
N PRO A 400 7.39 3.05 21.98
CA PRO A 400 6.90 4.28 21.37
C PRO A 400 5.51 4.10 20.73
N SER A 401 5.01 2.87 20.65
CA SER A 401 3.73 2.54 20.05
C SER A 401 3.19 1.22 20.58
N THR A 402 1.91 0.97 20.32
CA THR A 402 1.26 -0.31 20.59
C THR A 402 1.56 -1.30 19.46
N GLY A 403 1.91 -2.55 19.78
CA GLY A 403 2.31 -3.56 18.79
C GLY A 403 2.68 -4.91 19.42
N VAL A 404 3.27 -5.80 18.61
CA VAL A 404 3.83 -7.08 19.06
C VAL A 404 5.35 -7.00 19.02
N PHE A 405 5.98 -7.31 20.15
CA PHE A 405 7.43 -7.21 20.32
C PHE A 405 8.16 -8.46 19.81
N TYR A 406 9.13 -8.29 18.92
CA TYR A 406 10.00 -9.35 18.44
C TYR A 406 11.47 -9.02 18.64
N ARG A 407 12.23 -10.00 19.13
CA ARG A 407 13.68 -9.89 19.35
C ARG A 407 14.52 -10.30 18.16
N THR A 408 13.91 -10.85 17.11
CA THR A 408 14.60 -11.37 15.93
C THR A 408 13.94 -10.85 14.65
N PRO A 409 14.72 -10.63 13.56
CA PRO A 409 14.15 -10.26 12.26
C PRO A 409 13.27 -11.37 11.67
N SER A 410 13.57 -12.64 11.99
CA SER A 410 12.81 -13.79 11.51
C SER A 410 13.07 -15.02 12.41
N PRO A 411 12.20 -16.05 12.45
CA PRO A 411 12.36 -17.18 13.37
C PRO A 411 13.70 -17.95 13.28
N SER A 412 14.43 -17.81 12.18
CA SER A 412 15.72 -18.47 11.92
C SER A 412 16.94 -17.56 12.11
N GLU A 413 16.73 -16.26 12.37
CA GLU A 413 17.80 -15.28 12.53
C GLU A 413 18.12 -15.01 14.01
N PRO A 414 19.36 -14.60 14.34
CA PRO A 414 19.74 -14.31 15.70
C PRO A 414 18.95 -13.14 16.27
N GLU A 415 18.84 -13.11 17.60
CA GLU A 415 18.23 -11.97 18.29
C GLU A 415 19.08 -10.71 18.11
N TYR A 416 18.45 -9.56 17.94
CA TYR A 416 19.11 -8.27 17.79
C TYR A 416 20.03 -7.96 18.97
N VAL A 417 19.51 -8.07 20.19
CA VAL A 417 20.24 -7.77 21.42
C VAL A 417 19.92 -8.77 22.52
N ASN A 418 20.87 -8.97 23.43
CA ASN A 418 20.75 -9.80 24.63
C ASN A 418 21.03 -8.96 25.88
N VAL A 419 20.66 -9.47 27.06
CA VAL A 419 21.12 -8.88 28.32
C VAL A 419 22.65 -8.93 28.35
N GLY A 420 23.28 -7.78 28.58
CA GLY A 420 24.72 -7.57 28.51
C GLY A 420 25.24 -7.05 27.17
N SER A 421 24.42 -7.02 26.11
CA SER A 421 24.81 -6.40 24.83
C SER A 421 25.10 -4.91 25.02
N GLU A 422 26.14 -4.42 24.35
CA GLU A 422 26.46 -3.00 24.24
C GLU A 422 26.04 -2.51 22.86
N VAL A 423 25.27 -1.43 22.81
CA VAL A 423 24.59 -0.95 21.60
C VAL A 423 24.82 0.54 21.41
N GLU A 424 24.94 0.95 20.16
CA GLU A 424 24.82 2.35 19.73
C GLU A 424 23.34 2.77 19.60
N VAL A 425 23.06 4.06 19.56
CA VAL A 425 21.67 4.59 19.55
C VAL A 425 20.90 4.28 18.27
N ASP A 426 21.61 4.03 17.18
CA ASP A 426 21.10 3.70 15.83
C ASP A 426 21.04 2.19 15.56
N GLU A 427 21.57 1.36 16.46
CA GLU A 427 21.40 -0.08 16.38
C GLU A 427 19.94 -0.50 16.64
N VAL A 428 19.48 -1.48 15.88
CA VAL A 428 18.15 -2.05 16.05
C VAL A 428 18.14 -2.92 17.30
N LEU A 429 17.26 -2.60 18.26
CA LEU A 429 17.13 -3.34 19.52
C LEU A 429 16.06 -4.43 19.44
N CYS A 430 14.98 -4.15 18.72
CA CYS A 430 13.89 -5.08 18.47
C CYS A 430 13.12 -4.66 17.23
N VAL A 431 12.12 -5.45 16.88
CA VAL A 431 11.12 -5.10 15.88
C VAL A 431 9.76 -5.08 16.56
N LEU A 432 8.99 -4.02 16.30
CA LEU A 432 7.59 -3.94 16.69
C LEU A 432 6.74 -4.24 15.45
N GLU A 433 5.91 -5.28 15.52
CA GLU A 433 4.90 -5.54 14.50
C GLU A 433 3.60 -4.86 14.91
N ALA A 434 3.14 -3.95 14.08
CA ALA A 434 1.80 -3.38 14.18
C ALA A 434 1.20 -3.34 12.78
N MET A 435 -0.03 -3.82 12.67
CA MET A 435 -0.86 -3.76 11.47
C MET A 435 -0.16 -4.36 10.24
N LYS A 436 0.49 -5.51 10.43
CA LYS A 436 1.31 -6.26 9.44
C LYS A 436 2.57 -5.52 8.95
N MET A 437 2.93 -4.41 9.58
CA MET A 437 4.19 -3.73 9.34
C MET A 437 5.16 -3.99 10.48
N PHE A 438 6.37 -4.38 10.11
CA PHE A 438 7.48 -4.61 11.02
C PHE A 438 8.36 -3.36 11.05
N ALA A 439 8.34 -2.63 12.17
CA ALA A 439 9.15 -1.44 12.37
C ALA A 439 10.37 -1.78 13.23
N PRO A 440 11.60 -1.65 12.70
CA PRO A 440 12.81 -1.72 13.51
C PRO A 440 12.80 -0.60 14.55
N PHE A 441 12.99 -0.96 15.81
CA PHE A 441 13.05 -0.02 16.91
C PHE A 441 14.51 0.28 17.28
N ARG A 442 14.84 1.57 17.30
CA ARG A 442 16.14 2.12 17.69
C ARG A 442 15.93 3.15 18.79
N LEU A 443 16.98 3.45 19.57
CA LEU A 443 16.88 4.54 20.57
C LEU A 443 16.69 5.89 19.89
N THR A 444 17.25 6.09 18.70
CA THR A 444 17.01 7.29 17.87
C THR A 444 15.55 7.46 17.45
N SER A 445 14.74 6.39 17.46
CA SER A 445 13.30 6.46 17.18
C SER A 445 12.50 7.09 18.32
N CYS A 446 13.09 7.29 19.51
CA CYS A 446 12.45 7.97 20.62
C CYS A 446 12.65 9.49 20.51
N ALA A 447 11.56 10.23 20.36
CA ALA A 447 11.58 11.70 20.38
C ALA A 447 11.34 12.24 21.80
N GLY A 448 12.15 13.23 22.20
CA GLY A 448 11.95 14.00 23.43
C GLY A 448 11.43 15.41 23.15
N ALA A 449 11.22 16.19 24.22
CA ALA A 449 10.66 17.55 24.18
C ALA A 449 11.34 18.54 23.21
N SER A 450 12.63 18.35 22.96
CA SER A 450 13.52 19.32 22.30
C SER A 450 14.43 18.68 21.23
N GLY A 451 14.12 17.46 20.80
CA GLY A 451 14.90 16.71 19.82
C GLY A 451 15.12 15.25 20.21
N ALA A 452 16.25 14.67 19.78
CA ALA A 452 16.61 13.28 20.06
C ALA A 452 16.64 13.02 21.57
N LEU A 453 15.86 12.03 22.04
CA LEU A 453 15.79 11.70 23.46
C LEU A 453 17.11 11.09 23.95
N TYR A 454 17.79 10.28 23.13
CA TYR A 454 19.09 9.70 23.48
C TYR A 454 20.22 10.42 22.71
N PRO A 455 21.30 10.88 23.37
CA PRO A 455 22.38 11.61 22.71
C PRO A 455 23.09 10.79 21.62
N ALA A 456 23.35 11.42 20.47
CA ALA A 456 24.11 10.80 19.39
C ALA A 456 25.52 10.40 19.84
N GLY A 457 25.97 9.20 19.44
CA GLY A 457 27.30 8.66 19.79
C GLY A 457 27.43 8.11 21.22
N GLN A 458 26.37 8.20 22.05
CA GLN A 458 26.35 7.57 23.37
C GLN A 458 26.08 6.06 23.21
N ARG A 459 26.93 5.23 23.83
CA ARG A 459 26.72 3.78 23.90
C ARG A 459 25.99 3.39 25.18
N TYR A 460 25.19 2.33 25.10
CA TYR A 460 24.39 1.82 26.21
C TYR A 460 24.60 0.33 26.38
N ARG A 461 24.53 -0.16 27.62
CA ARG A 461 24.44 -1.59 27.91
C ARG A 461 23.00 -1.99 28.20
N ILE A 462 22.53 -3.09 27.61
CA ILE A 462 21.22 -3.67 27.90
C ILE A 462 21.31 -4.42 29.23
N ASN A 463 20.78 -3.84 30.31
CA ASN A 463 20.75 -4.50 31.62
C ASN A 463 19.55 -5.44 31.75
N ARG A 464 18.41 -5.09 31.15
CA ARG A 464 17.19 -5.92 31.22
C ARG A 464 16.37 -5.82 29.93
N ILE A 465 15.72 -6.93 29.60
CA ILE A 465 14.68 -7.04 28.58
C ILE A 465 13.40 -7.45 29.33
N ASN A 466 12.37 -6.61 29.27
CA ASN A 466 11.18 -6.74 30.13
C ASN A 466 10.00 -7.41 29.41
N VAL A 467 10.14 -7.69 28.12
CA VAL A 467 9.07 -8.20 27.25
C VAL A 467 9.53 -9.49 26.58
N SER A 468 8.61 -10.47 26.51
CA SER A 468 8.86 -11.75 25.84
C SER A 468 8.67 -11.63 24.33
N ASN A 469 9.40 -12.45 23.55
CA ASN A 469 9.21 -12.50 22.09
C ASN A 469 7.77 -12.93 21.74
N GLY A 470 7.09 -12.17 20.89
CA GLY A 470 5.68 -12.35 20.53
C GLY A 470 4.67 -11.77 21.54
N GLN A 471 5.12 -11.06 22.57
CA GLN A 471 4.23 -10.42 23.54
C GLN A 471 3.69 -9.09 22.99
N GLN A 472 2.40 -8.84 23.21
CA GLN A 472 1.79 -7.54 22.92
C GLN A 472 2.28 -6.50 23.93
N VAL A 473 2.62 -5.32 23.42
CA VAL A 473 3.00 -4.13 24.18
C VAL A 473 2.11 -2.96 23.78
N ASN A 474 1.83 -2.06 24.71
CA ASN A 474 1.17 -0.78 24.46
C ASN A 474 2.20 0.35 24.48
N GLU A 475 1.84 1.49 23.91
CA GLU A 475 2.61 2.72 24.08
C GLU A 475 2.87 3.00 25.57
N GLY A 476 4.12 3.29 25.92
CA GLY A 476 4.55 3.50 27.30
C GLY A 476 4.94 2.23 28.07
N ASP A 477 4.71 1.02 27.55
CA ASP A 477 5.15 -0.22 28.21
C ASP A 477 6.69 -0.30 28.25
N LEU A 478 7.24 -0.76 29.37
CA LEU A 478 8.69 -0.90 29.54
C LEU A 478 9.25 -2.04 28.70
N LEU A 479 10.05 -1.73 27.68
CA LEU A 479 10.70 -2.70 26.81
C LEU A 479 12.06 -3.14 27.36
N PHE A 480 12.93 -2.16 27.64
CA PHE A 480 14.31 -2.40 28.08
C PHE A 480 14.67 -1.52 29.27
N VAL A 481 15.67 -1.97 30.03
CA VAL A 481 16.42 -1.12 30.96
C VAL A 481 17.86 -1.06 30.46
N ILE A 482 18.35 0.15 30.20
CA ILE A 482 19.67 0.40 29.63
C ILE A 482 20.51 1.28 30.54
N GLU A 483 21.83 1.13 30.49
CA GLU A 483 22.76 1.95 31.27
C GLU A 483 23.76 2.64 30.35
N PRO A 484 23.97 3.97 30.46
CA PRO A 484 24.95 4.68 29.65
C PRO A 484 26.36 4.22 30.01
N LEU A 485 27.14 3.85 28.99
CA LEU A 485 28.55 3.54 29.14
C LEU A 485 29.37 4.83 29.20
N ALA A 486 30.38 4.87 30.07
CA ALA A 486 31.32 5.99 30.08
C ALA A 486 31.97 6.11 28.69
N ALA A 487 32.05 7.32 28.15
CA ALA A 487 32.78 7.57 26.92
C ALA A 487 34.20 7.03 27.09
N GLU A 488 34.64 6.14 26.18
CA GLU A 488 36.03 5.71 26.21
C GLU A 488 36.92 6.95 26.11
N PRO A 489 37.93 7.11 26.98
CA PRO A 489 38.91 8.18 26.81
C PRO A 489 39.55 7.95 25.44
N GLY A 490 39.28 8.85 24.50
CA GLY A 490 39.82 8.79 23.15
C GLY A 490 41.36 8.69 23.17
N PRO A 491 41.95 8.12 22.10
CA PRO A 491 43.39 7.87 22.02
C PRO A 491 44.26 9.12 22.17
#